data_AF-A0A1X7RPB9-F1
#
_entry.id   AF-A0A1X7RPB9-F1
#
_cell.length_a   1.000
_cell.length_b   1.000
_cell.length_c   1.000
_cell.angle_alpha   90.00
_cell.angle_beta   90.00
_cell.angle_gamma   90.00
#
_symmetry.space_group_name_H-M   'P 1'
#
loop_
_entity.id
_entity.type
_entity.pdbx_description
1 polymer ?
#
loop_
_entity_poly.entity_id
_entity_poly.type
_entity_poly.pdbx_seq_one_letter_code
_entity_poly.pdbx_strand_id
1 'polypeptide(L)'
;MADSIDPFLDQHILYDTEYDAIIDMVGHGEEAPPDWPAVAIRVDQALSDPALPRWYRAEYQLIRAMYAHDPESHLNHARASVADMVQVLRDDEKSAEEIDERLAPLRDLLTIIEGALQEKETSKERTETTSNENNVAGKPAQTGPATTSAAAVRPEEDHGELVMVDEEELKQDEQSDGAAMPMDGDKGAD
;
A
#
# COMPACT_ATOMS: atom_id res chain seq x y z
N MET A 1 -35.95 14.59 -26.01
CA MET A 1 -34.49 14.67 -26.26
C MET A 1 -33.86 14.11 -25.00
N ALA A 2 -33.37 12.88 -25.06
CA ALA A 2 -32.59 12.34 -23.95
C ALA A 2 -31.22 13.00 -24.05
N ASP A 3 -30.89 13.87 -23.11
CA ASP A 3 -29.50 14.23 -22.84
C ASP A 3 -28.79 12.91 -22.54
N SER A 4 -28.05 12.43 -23.53
CA SER A 4 -27.19 11.27 -23.37
C SER A 4 -26.03 11.74 -22.51
N ILE A 5 -26.24 11.74 -21.19
CA ILE A 5 -25.18 11.93 -20.21
C ILE A 5 -24.19 10.80 -20.49
N ASP A 6 -23.02 11.17 -20.98
CA ASP A 6 -21.98 10.22 -21.33
C ASP A 6 -21.54 9.50 -20.03
N PRO A 7 -21.78 8.18 -19.91
CA PRO A 7 -21.48 7.45 -18.68
C PRO A 7 -19.97 7.45 -18.35
N PHE A 8 -19.11 7.71 -19.34
CA PHE A 8 -17.67 7.85 -19.10
C PHE A 8 -17.32 9.20 -18.47
N LEU A 9 -18.07 10.26 -18.79
CA LEU A 9 -17.90 11.57 -18.18
C LEU A 9 -18.32 11.56 -16.70
N ASP A 10 -19.39 10.82 -16.38
CA ASP A 10 -19.92 10.67 -15.01
C ASP A 10 -18.97 9.85 -14.12
N GLN A 11 -18.28 8.85 -14.69
CA GLN A 11 -17.25 8.09 -13.98
C GLN A 11 -16.01 8.93 -13.65
N HIS A 12 -15.52 9.76 -14.58
CA HIS A 12 -14.39 10.63 -14.29
C HIS A 12 -14.69 11.61 -13.16
N ILE A 13 -15.87 12.24 -13.17
CA ILE A 13 -16.29 13.17 -12.10
C ILE A 13 -16.39 12.45 -10.74
N LEU A 14 -16.88 11.21 -10.72
CA LEU A 14 -16.96 10.41 -9.50
C LEU A 14 -15.57 10.18 -8.88
N TYR A 15 -14.61 9.72 -9.70
CA TYR A 15 -13.27 9.40 -9.21
C TYR A 15 -12.40 10.64 -8.95
N ASP A 16 -12.63 11.75 -9.65
CA ASP A 16 -12.04 13.05 -9.28
C ASP A 16 -12.51 13.48 -7.89
N THR A 17 -13.81 13.36 -7.61
CA THR A 17 -14.38 13.69 -6.28
C THR A 17 -13.82 12.77 -5.19
N GLU A 18 -13.67 11.49 -5.49
CA GLU A 18 -13.10 10.52 -4.56
C GLU A 18 -11.61 10.76 -4.32
N TYR A 19 -10.86 11.12 -5.36
CA TYR A 19 -9.47 11.52 -5.28
C TYR A 19 -9.30 12.77 -4.40
N ASP A 20 -10.06 13.83 -4.66
CA ASP A 20 -10.02 15.06 -3.87
C ASP A 20 -10.26 14.76 -2.37
N ALA A 21 -11.22 13.89 -2.07
CA ALA A 21 -11.50 13.51 -0.70
C ALA A 21 -10.37 12.66 -0.07
N ILE A 22 -9.64 11.85 -0.84
CA ILE A 22 -8.44 11.14 -0.38
C ILE A 22 -7.32 12.15 -0.10
N ILE A 23 -7.09 13.11 -0.99
CA ILE A 23 -6.07 14.15 -0.82
C ILE A 23 -6.35 15.03 0.40
N ASP A 24 -7.60 15.43 0.62
CA ASP A 24 -8.01 16.17 1.82
C ASP A 24 -7.68 15.42 3.11
N MET A 25 -7.83 14.09 3.12
CA MET A 25 -7.50 13.25 4.29
C MET A 25 -6.00 13.03 4.48
N VAL A 26 -5.22 13.10 3.39
CA VAL A 26 -3.75 13.12 3.47
C VAL A 26 -3.26 14.45 4.07
N GLY A 27 -4.05 15.52 3.95
CA GLY A 27 -3.80 16.81 4.56
C GLY A 27 -2.81 17.68 3.77
N HIS A 28 -3.05 18.99 3.77
CA HIS A 28 -2.19 19.98 3.16
C HIS A 28 -1.38 20.74 4.24
N GLY A 29 -0.19 20.24 4.57
CA GLY A 29 0.76 20.95 5.44
C GLY A 29 0.56 20.74 6.95
N GLU A 30 1.00 21.72 7.76
CA GLU A 30 1.11 21.60 9.23
C GLU A 30 -0.25 21.66 9.99
N GLU A 31 -1.39 21.81 9.29
CA GLU A 31 -2.69 22.05 9.93
C GLU A 31 -3.31 20.81 10.59
N ALA A 32 -3.02 19.60 10.09
CA ALA A 32 -3.39 18.35 10.74
C ALA A 32 -2.56 17.17 10.21
N PRO A 33 -2.14 16.22 11.07
CA PRO A 33 -1.51 14.99 10.59
C PRO A 33 -2.51 14.17 9.74
N PRO A 34 -2.02 13.44 8.72
CA PRO A 34 -2.87 12.63 7.85
C PRO A 34 -3.65 11.56 8.64
N ASP A 35 -4.93 11.36 8.32
CA ASP A 35 -5.71 10.22 8.82
C ASP A 35 -5.45 8.97 7.98
N TRP A 36 -4.25 8.39 8.16
CA TRP A 36 -3.79 7.23 7.41
C TRP A 36 -4.74 6.02 7.49
N PRO A 37 -5.37 5.69 8.63
CA PRO A 37 -6.39 4.64 8.68
C PRO A 37 -7.58 4.90 7.76
N ALA A 38 -8.13 6.13 7.74
CA ALA A 38 -9.24 6.47 6.86
C ALA A 38 -8.82 6.45 5.38
N VAL A 39 -7.62 6.96 5.08
CA VAL A 39 -7.04 6.90 3.73
C VAL A 39 -6.90 5.44 3.26
N ALA A 40 -6.39 4.56 4.10
CA ALA A 40 -6.21 3.15 3.76
C ALA A 40 -7.54 2.47 3.41
N ILE A 41 -8.58 2.70 4.21
CA ILE A 41 -9.92 2.14 3.95
C ILE A 41 -10.46 2.61 2.60
N ARG A 42 -10.37 3.91 2.29
CA ARG A 42 -10.91 4.44 1.03
C ARG A 42 -10.12 3.97 -0.18
N VAL A 43 -8.78 3.96 -0.10
CA VAL A 43 -7.93 3.48 -1.18
C VAL A 43 -8.17 1.99 -1.45
N ASP A 44 -8.28 1.16 -0.40
CA ASP A 44 -8.57 -0.27 -0.57
C ASP A 44 -9.97 -0.50 -1.17
N GLN A 45 -10.97 0.29 -0.78
CA GLN A 45 -12.31 0.27 -1.37
C GLN A 45 -12.27 0.64 -2.85
N ALA A 46 -11.62 1.74 -3.21
CA ALA A 46 -11.53 2.18 -4.60
C ALA A 46 -10.77 1.17 -5.48
N LEU A 47 -9.67 0.59 -4.99
CA LEU A 47 -8.92 -0.44 -5.72
C LEU A 47 -9.70 -1.73 -5.95
N SER A 48 -10.71 -2.01 -5.11
CA SER A 48 -11.61 -3.15 -5.27
C SER A 48 -12.60 -2.99 -6.43
N ASP A 49 -12.81 -1.76 -6.92
CA ASP A 49 -13.69 -1.51 -8.07
C ASP A 49 -12.99 -1.95 -9.37
N PRO A 50 -13.54 -2.92 -10.13
CA PRO A 50 -12.97 -3.33 -11.41
C PRO A 50 -13.10 -2.25 -12.50
N ALA A 51 -14.05 -1.32 -12.38
CA ALA A 51 -14.28 -0.22 -13.31
C ALA A 51 -13.40 1.01 -13.03
N LEU A 52 -12.57 0.98 -11.98
CA LEU A 52 -11.66 2.07 -11.65
C LEU A 52 -10.75 2.40 -12.86
N PRO A 53 -10.73 3.66 -13.33
CA PRO A 53 -9.89 4.07 -14.45
C PRO A 53 -8.41 3.83 -14.17
N ARG A 54 -7.66 3.50 -15.23
CA ARG A 54 -6.23 3.12 -15.13
C ARG A 54 -5.37 4.18 -14.44
N TRP A 55 -5.70 5.46 -14.65
CA TRP A 55 -5.02 6.58 -14.01
C TRP A 55 -5.14 6.51 -12.49
N TYR A 56 -6.37 6.56 -11.96
CA TYR A 56 -6.59 6.49 -10.51
C TYR A 56 -6.13 5.16 -9.92
N ARG A 57 -6.21 4.06 -10.68
CA ARG A 57 -5.65 2.78 -10.22
C ARG A 57 -4.14 2.89 -9.98
N ALA A 58 -3.40 3.55 -10.87
CA ALA A 58 -1.97 3.79 -10.65
C ALA A 58 -1.73 4.68 -9.43
N GLU A 59 -2.46 5.79 -9.29
CA GLU A 59 -2.34 6.71 -8.15
C GLU A 59 -2.66 6.03 -6.81
N TYR A 60 -3.74 5.25 -6.74
CA TYR A 60 -4.14 4.57 -5.53
C TYR A 60 -3.17 3.47 -5.14
N GLN A 61 -2.56 2.77 -6.10
CA GLN A 61 -1.47 1.84 -5.80
C GLN A 61 -0.24 2.58 -5.25
N LEU A 62 0.09 3.76 -5.79
CA LEU A 62 1.16 4.61 -5.28
C LEU A 62 0.89 5.06 -3.84
N ILE A 63 -0.30 5.60 -3.55
CA ILE A 63 -0.70 6.01 -2.20
C ILE A 63 -0.66 4.80 -1.24
N ARG A 64 -1.11 3.63 -1.69
CA ARG A 64 -1.09 2.40 -0.89
C ARG A 64 0.32 1.96 -0.51
N ALA A 65 1.31 2.15 -1.39
CA ALA A 65 2.71 1.83 -1.10
C ALA A 65 3.26 2.58 0.13
N MET A 66 2.70 3.74 0.49
CA MET A 66 3.18 4.51 1.66
C MET A 66 2.91 3.82 3.01
N TYR A 67 1.81 3.06 3.10
CA TYR A 67 1.36 2.44 4.35
C TYR A 67 1.26 0.90 4.28
N ALA A 68 1.41 0.29 3.11
CA ALA A 68 1.37 -1.15 2.94
C ALA A 68 2.53 -1.87 3.64
N HIS A 69 2.30 -3.14 4.00
CA HIS A 69 3.35 -4.01 4.54
C HIS A 69 4.39 -4.39 3.48
N ASP A 70 3.96 -4.59 2.24
CA ASP A 70 4.79 -4.86 1.07
C ASP A 70 4.67 -3.71 0.05
N PRO A 71 5.40 -2.60 0.23
CA PRO A 71 5.28 -1.42 -0.63
C PRO A 71 5.72 -1.68 -2.07
N GLU A 72 6.70 -2.57 -2.28
CA GLU A 72 7.27 -2.85 -3.60
C GLU A 72 6.27 -3.57 -4.52
N SER A 73 5.42 -4.45 -3.98
CA SER A 73 4.32 -5.04 -4.74
C SER A 73 3.39 -3.95 -5.32
N HIS A 74 3.04 -2.93 -4.52
CA HIS A 74 2.17 -1.84 -4.95
C HIS A 74 2.86 -0.91 -5.96
N LEU A 75 4.14 -0.62 -5.78
CA LEU A 75 4.94 0.12 -6.78
C LEU A 75 4.96 -0.64 -8.12
N ASN A 76 5.14 -1.96 -8.10
CA ASN A 76 5.10 -2.77 -9.33
C ASN A 76 3.73 -2.74 -10.01
N HIS A 77 2.63 -2.78 -9.26
CA HIS A 77 1.29 -2.60 -9.81
C HIS A 77 1.07 -1.22 -10.43
N ALA A 78 1.59 -0.15 -9.81
CA ALA A 78 1.56 1.19 -10.37
C ALA A 78 2.37 1.28 -11.67
N ARG A 79 3.61 0.76 -11.69
CA ARG A 79 4.47 0.72 -12.90
C ARG A 79 3.79 -0.03 -14.05
N ALA A 80 3.16 -1.18 -13.76
CA ALA A 80 2.41 -1.94 -14.75
C ALA A 80 1.23 -1.12 -15.33
N SER A 81 0.49 -0.43 -14.46
CA SER A 81 -0.62 0.44 -14.89
C SER A 81 -0.14 1.59 -15.78
N VAL A 82 1.01 2.21 -15.46
CA VAL A 82 1.64 3.23 -16.30
C VAL A 82 2.09 2.67 -17.65
N ALA A 83 2.69 1.48 -17.68
CA ALA A 83 3.08 0.82 -18.92
C ALA A 83 1.87 0.52 -19.83
N ASP A 84 0.75 0.07 -19.24
CA ASP A 84 -0.50 -0.13 -19.96
C ASP A 84 -1.05 1.18 -20.54
N MET A 85 -1.00 2.28 -19.77
CA MET A 85 -1.41 3.61 -20.27
C MET A 85 -0.53 4.09 -21.41
N VAL A 86 0.79 3.86 -21.36
CA VAL A 86 1.70 4.14 -22.49
C VAL A 86 1.26 3.38 -23.73
N GLN A 87 0.91 2.10 -23.60
CA GLN A 87 0.47 1.30 -24.74
C GLN A 87 -0.83 1.85 -25.35
N VAL A 88 -1.83 2.15 -24.52
CA VAL A 88 -3.10 2.74 -24.99
C VAL A 88 -2.87 4.07 -25.70
N LEU A 89 -2.04 4.96 -25.15
CA LEU A 89 -1.77 6.26 -25.77
C LEU A 89 -0.99 6.14 -27.09
N ARG A 90 -0.11 5.12 -27.21
CA ARG A 90 0.55 4.81 -28.49
C ARG A 90 -0.44 4.31 -29.53
N ASP A 91 -1.39 3.47 -29.11
CA ASP A 91 -2.45 2.97 -29.99
C ASP A 91 -3.38 4.11 -30.45
N ASP A 92 -3.56 5.14 -29.62
CA ASP A 92 -4.23 6.41 -29.95
C ASP A 92 -3.37 7.39 -30.78
N GLU A 93 -2.26 6.91 -31.35
CA GLU A 93 -1.33 7.66 -32.21
C GLU A 93 -0.70 8.90 -31.54
N LYS A 94 -0.60 8.91 -30.20
CA LYS A 94 0.09 9.99 -29.48
C LYS A 94 1.59 9.92 -29.69
N SER A 95 2.21 11.08 -29.82
CA SER A 95 3.67 11.19 -29.87
C SER A 95 4.29 10.83 -28.52
N ALA A 96 5.57 10.45 -28.53
CA ALA A 96 6.30 10.14 -27.30
C ALA A 96 6.33 11.34 -26.34
N GLU A 97 6.44 12.56 -26.87
CA GLU A 97 6.45 13.80 -26.10
C GLU A 97 5.10 14.06 -25.42
N GLU A 98 3.98 13.87 -26.12
CA GLU A 98 2.64 13.98 -25.53
C GLU A 98 2.37 12.91 -24.46
N ILE A 99 2.86 11.69 -24.68
CA ILE A 99 2.74 10.60 -23.69
C ILE A 99 3.53 10.96 -22.44
N ASP A 100 4.75 11.46 -22.60
CA ASP A 100 5.60 11.84 -21.50
C ASP A 100 5.03 13.02 -20.71
N GLU A 101 4.51 14.05 -21.38
CA GLU A 101 3.84 15.18 -20.75
C GLU A 101 2.61 14.72 -19.95
N ARG A 102 1.78 13.85 -20.56
CA ARG A 102 0.53 13.39 -19.94
C ARG A 102 0.77 12.48 -18.73
N LEU A 103 1.83 11.66 -18.76
CA LEU A 103 2.16 10.73 -17.69
C LEU A 103 3.18 11.29 -16.69
N ALA A 104 3.71 12.50 -16.91
CA ALA A 104 4.69 13.13 -16.02
C ALA A 104 4.22 13.20 -14.56
N PRO A 105 2.98 13.62 -14.23
CA PRO A 105 2.54 13.70 -12.83
C PRO A 105 2.61 12.36 -12.10
N LEU A 106 2.22 11.27 -12.77
CA LEU A 106 2.29 9.91 -12.21
C LEU A 106 3.72 9.44 -11.99
N ARG A 107 4.62 9.76 -12.92
CA ARG A 107 6.05 9.40 -12.81
C ARG A 107 6.74 10.19 -11.72
N ASP A 108 6.39 11.47 -11.56
CA ASP A 108 6.87 12.33 -10.49
C ASP A 108 6.40 11.79 -9.13
N LEU A 109 5.12 11.46 -9.00
CA LEU A 109 4.57 10.85 -7.78
C LEU A 109 5.26 9.52 -7.43
N LEU A 110 5.47 8.66 -8.41
CA LEU A 110 6.22 7.41 -8.25
C LEU A 110 7.63 7.66 -7.72
N THR A 111 8.35 8.63 -8.31
CA THR A 111 9.70 9.01 -7.88
C THR A 111 9.72 9.53 -6.44
N ILE A 112 8.74 10.38 -6.08
CA ILE A 112 8.61 10.94 -4.72
C ILE A 112 8.43 9.82 -3.69
N ILE A 113 7.55 8.85 -3.98
CA ILE A 113 7.22 7.76 -3.07
C ILE A 113 8.39 6.79 -2.93
N GLU A 114 9.07 6.45 -4.04
CA GLU A 114 10.29 5.66 -3.99
C GLU A 114 11.36 6.33 -3.11
N GLY A 115 11.55 7.64 -3.25
CA GLY A 115 12.46 8.41 -2.40
C GLY A 115 12.06 8.37 -0.92
N ALA A 116 10.78 8.60 -0.61
CA ALA A 116 10.27 8.57 0.76
C ALA A 116 10.42 7.19 1.42
N LEU A 117 10.24 6.10 0.67
CA LEU A 117 10.43 4.74 1.16
C LEU A 117 11.91 4.42 1.42
N GLN A 118 12.82 4.86 0.56
CA GLN A 118 14.27 4.73 0.78
C GLN A 118 14.75 5.51 2.02
N GLU A 119 14.23 6.72 2.24
CA GLU A 119 14.53 7.51 3.43
C GLU A 119 14.04 6.82 4.72
N LYS A 120 12.85 6.20 4.69
CA LYS A 120 12.30 5.43 5.81
C LYS A 120 13.16 4.21 6.16
N GLU A 121 13.70 3.51 5.14
CA GLU A 121 14.56 2.35 5.33
C GLU A 121 15.92 2.73 5.91
N THR A 122 16.58 3.74 5.35
CA THR A 122 17.86 4.25 5.85
C THR A 122 17.77 4.88 7.24
N SER A 123 16.62 5.49 7.59
CA SER A 123 16.38 6.04 8.93
C SER A 123 16.20 4.96 10.00
N LYS A 124 15.57 3.83 9.66
CA LYS A 124 15.49 2.64 10.54
C LYS A 124 16.88 2.04 10.79
N GLU A 125 17.70 1.90 9.74
CA GLU A 125 19.05 1.35 9.86
C GLU A 125 19.96 2.16 10.79
N ARG A 126 19.83 3.50 10.76
CA ARG A 126 20.59 4.43 11.61
C ARG A 126 20.18 4.37 13.09
N THR A 127 18.92 4.04 13.40
CA THR A 127 18.45 3.90 14.79
C THR A 127 18.82 2.55 15.40
N GLU A 128 18.89 1.50 14.59
CA GLU A 128 19.28 0.16 15.03
C GLU A 128 20.80 0.04 15.27
N THR A 129 21.64 0.69 14.46
CA THR A 129 23.11 0.69 14.68
C THR A 129 23.52 1.44 15.94
N THR A 130 22.79 2.48 16.35
CA THR A 130 23.17 3.29 17.52
C THR A 130 22.77 2.63 18.86
N SER A 131 21.87 1.64 18.85
CA SER A 131 21.43 0.95 20.09
C SER A 131 22.32 -0.23 20.50
N ASN A 132 23.28 -0.66 19.67
CA ASN A 132 24.08 -1.85 19.94
C ASN A 132 25.50 -1.57 20.49
N GLU A 133 25.85 -0.32 20.78
CA GLU A 133 27.21 0.07 21.24
C GLU A 133 27.30 0.45 22.73
N ASN A 134 26.28 0.13 23.56
CA ASN A 134 26.26 0.57 24.97
C ASN A 134 26.11 -0.54 26.01
N ASN A 135 26.71 -1.72 25.78
CA ASN A 135 26.70 -2.76 26.82
C ASN A 135 27.96 -3.65 26.88
N VAL A 136 29.11 -3.10 27.28
CA VAL A 136 30.19 -3.85 27.97
C VAL A 136 30.85 -3.02 29.07
N ALA A 137 30.44 -3.33 30.31
CA ALA A 137 31.21 -3.48 31.55
C ALA A 137 32.10 -2.36 32.12
N GLY A 138 31.73 -1.89 33.33
CA GLY A 138 32.69 -1.28 34.27
C GLY A 138 32.09 -0.58 35.51
N LYS A 139 31.52 -1.35 36.47
CA LYS A 139 31.31 -0.92 37.88
C LYS A 139 32.64 -1.16 38.66
N PRO A 140 32.96 -0.58 39.86
CA PRO A 140 32.02 -0.01 40.84
C PRO A 140 32.48 1.15 41.77
N ALA A 141 31.50 1.59 42.59
CA ALA A 141 31.56 2.13 43.97
C ALA A 141 31.84 3.64 44.21
N GLN A 142 30.90 4.34 44.88
CA GLN A 142 31.07 4.85 46.26
C GLN A 142 29.78 5.52 46.83
N THR A 143 29.30 4.98 47.96
CA THR A 143 28.46 5.48 49.10
C THR A 143 28.16 7.00 49.18
N GLY A 144 26.93 7.54 49.32
CA GLY A 144 25.88 7.47 50.39
C GLY A 144 25.55 8.92 50.89
N PRO A 145 24.60 9.25 51.81
CA PRO A 145 23.31 8.64 52.22
C PRO A 145 22.10 9.63 52.31
N ALA A 146 20.91 9.07 52.59
CA ALA A 146 19.68 9.66 53.21
C ALA A 146 18.85 10.69 52.38
N THR A 147 17.51 10.72 52.35
CA THR A 147 16.53 10.41 53.40
C THR A 147 15.11 10.18 52.80
N THR A 148 14.38 9.28 53.47
CA THR A 148 12.96 8.88 53.48
C THR A 148 11.83 9.77 52.90
N SER A 149 10.89 9.11 52.18
CA SER A 149 9.42 9.11 52.41
C SER A 149 8.80 8.04 51.48
N ALA A 150 8.35 6.86 51.92
CA ALA A 150 7.02 6.56 52.50
C ALA A 150 5.87 7.23 51.70
N ALA A 151 4.88 6.56 51.11
CA ALA A 151 4.29 5.23 51.28
C ALA A 151 3.58 4.81 49.97
N ALA A 152 3.64 3.51 49.57
CA ALA A 152 2.52 2.55 49.53
C ALA A 152 1.28 3.04 48.72
N VAL A 153 0.81 2.35 47.67
CA VAL A 153 0.13 1.04 47.70
C VAL A 153 0.19 0.37 46.30
N ARG A 154 0.53 -0.93 46.26
CA ARG A 154 0.28 -1.91 45.17
C ARG A 154 -1.03 -2.66 45.51
N PRO A 155 -1.41 -3.73 44.79
CA PRO A 155 -1.77 -3.91 43.39
C PRO A 155 -3.23 -4.42 43.27
N GLU A 156 -3.86 -4.38 42.10
CA GLU A 156 -4.87 -5.39 41.79
C GLU A 156 -4.61 -5.94 40.38
N GLU A 157 -4.21 -7.20 40.40
CA GLU A 157 -4.30 -8.14 39.29
C GLU A 157 -5.79 -8.38 39.03
N ASP A 158 -6.23 -8.28 37.78
CA ASP A 158 -7.37 -9.06 37.33
C ASP A 158 -6.96 -9.84 36.09
N HIS A 159 -6.99 -11.15 36.27
CA HIS A 159 -6.65 -12.19 35.32
C HIS A 159 -7.95 -12.74 34.73
N GLY A 160 -7.94 -12.99 33.41
CA GLY A 160 -8.96 -13.78 32.72
C GLY A 160 -9.92 -12.89 31.92
N GLU A 161 -10.12 -13.08 30.63
CA GLU A 161 -10.50 -14.36 30.05
C GLU A 161 -10.00 -14.47 28.60
N LEU A 162 -9.09 -15.43 28.38
CA LEU A 162 -8.76 -15.98 27.07
C LEU A 162 -9.92 -16.89 26.67
N VAL A 163 -10.79 -16.40 25.79
CA VAL A 163 -11.75 -17.27 25.10
C VAL A 163 -11.03 -17.91 23.93
N MET A 164 -10.44 -19.09 24.20
CA MET A 164 -10.15 -20.07 23.17
C MET A 164 -11.48 -20.71 22.77
N VAL A 165 -11.87 -20.59 21.50
CA VAL A 165 -12.89 -21.46 20.91
C VAL A 165 -12.32 -22.01 19.60
N ASP A 166 -11.96 -23.29 19.72
CA ASP A 166 -11.97 -24.38 18.75
C ASP A 166 -11.37 -24.18 17.35
N GLU A 167 -10.11 -24.61 17.26
CA GLU A 167 -9.68 -25.54 16.20
C GLU A 167 -10.55 -26.82 16.27
N GLU A 168 -11.49 -27.01 15.35
CA GLU A 168 -11.78 -28.35 14.83
C GLU A 168 -12.20 -28.30 13.35
N GLU A 169 -11.29 -28.85 12.55
CA GLU A 169 -11.51 -29.63 11.32
C GLU A 169 -12.90 -29.60 10.66
N LEU A 170 -12.91 -29.27 9.37
CA LEU A 170 -13.50 -30.19 8.40
C LEU A 170 -12.80 -30.14 7.03
N LYS A 171 -11.89 -31.12 6.85
CA LYS A 171 -11.66 -32.02 5.69
C LYS A 171 -12.16 -31.51 4.32
N GLN A 172 -11.27 -31.30 3.36
CA GLN A 172 -10.75 -32.34 2.43
C GLN A 172 -11.84 -33.19 1.79
N ASP A 173 -11.92 -33.10 0.45
CA ASP A 173 -12.42 -34.05 -0.57
C ASP A 173 -12.96 -33.18 -1.74
N GLU A 174 -12.60 -33.29 -3.02
CA GLU A 174 -12.05 -34.33 -3.89
C GLU A 174 -11.22 -33.61 -4.99
N GLN A 175 -10.01 -34.06 -5.35
CA GLN A 175 -9.76 -35.09 -6.39
C GLN A 175 -10.45 -34.79 -7.73
N SER A 176 -9.68 -34.37 -8.73
CA SER A 176 -8.99 -35.24 -9.69
C SER A 176 -9.96 -35.95 -10.65
N ASP A 177 -10.03 -35.44 -11.88
CA ASP A 177 -9.86 -36.16 -13.15
C ASP A 177 -10.15 -35.13 -14.25
N GLY A 178 -9.41 -34.98 -15.34
CA GLY A 178 -8.62 -35.92 -16.10
C GLY A 178 -8.60 -35.41 -17.55
N ALA A 179 -7.80 -36.08 -18.39
CA ALA A 179 -7.55 -35.81 -19.83
C ALA A 179 -6.51 -34.70 -20.10
N ALA A 180 -5.22 -34.94 -20.39
CA ALA A 180 -4.63 -35.92 -21.32
C ALA A 180 -5.43 -36.00 -22.64
N MET A 181 -4.93 -35.73 -23.84
CA MET A 181 -3.57 -35.69 -24.38
C MET A 181 -3.69 -35.24 -25.88
N PRO A 182 -2.59 -35.14 -26.64
CA PRO A 182 -2.49 -34.44 -27.93
C PRO A 182 -2.93 -35.29 -29.12
N MET A 183 -3.25 -34.64 -30.24
CA MET A 183 -3.23 -35.18 -31.62
C MET A 183 -3.04 -33.96 -32.55
N ASP A 184 -1.88 -33.79 -33.20
CA ASP A 184 -1.52 -34.34 -34.52
C ASP A 184 -2.31 -33.76 -35.71
N GLY A 185 -1.55 -33.34 -36.73
CA GLY A 185 -2.00 -32.97 -38.08
C GLY A 185 -2.11 -31.45 -38.29
N ASP A 186 -1.47 -30.80 -39.25
CA ASP A 186 -1.14 -31.31 -40.57
C ASP A 186 -0.02 -30.47 -41.21
N LYS A 187 0.91 -31.17 -41.87
CA LYS A 187 1.93 -30.65 -42.77
C LYS A 187 1.47 -30.99 -44.20
N GLY A 188 1.35 -29.98 -45.05
CA GLY A 188 1.40 -30.09 -46.51
C GLY A 188 1.31 -28.69 -47.08
N ALA A 189 2.32 -28.05 -47.66
CA ALA A 189 3.22 -28.43 -48.76
C ALA A 189 2.49 -28.58 -50.11
N ASP A 190 2.92 -27.71 -51.04
CA ASP A 190 2.58 -27.53 -52.46
C ASP A 190 1.25 -26.86 -52.84
#